data_AF-A0A2A5HNS9-F1
#
_entry.id   AF-A0A2A5HNS9-F1
#
_cell.length_a   1.000
_cell.length_b   1.000
_cell.length_c   1.000
_cell.angle_alpha   90.00
_cell.angle_beta   90.00
_cell.angle_gamma   90.00
#
_symmetry.space_group_name_H-M   'P 1'
#
loop_
_entity.id
_entity.type
_entity.pdbx_description
1 polymer ?
#
loop_
_entity_poly.entity_id
_entity_poly.type
_entity_poly.pdbx_seq_one_letter_code
_entity_poly.pdbx_strand_id
1 'polypeptide(L)'
;MKYFNITLIISFLFLLASCTKESELAKELTEADKIATEGMEEAEHEAKEHNEELIACLADSLCTESQELDSLFHYQISQYDFHHANYSHNNLDDDHHHSVVSSHSHGNAMHEEEEEGEDHGHSIESHQEMANIIAEHEPYHPN
;
A
#
# COMPACT_ATOMS: atom_id res chain seq x y z
N MET A 1 1.24 -31.40 -43.75
CA MET A 1 0.46 -31.57 -42.50
C MET A 1 1.32 -31.83 -41.25
N LYS A 2 2.58 -31.38 -41.17
CA LYS A 2 3.42 -31.53 -39.95
C LYS A 2 3.42 -30.30 -39.05
N TYR A 3 3.14 -29.12 -39.61
CA TYR A 3 3.15 -27.86 -38.86
C TYR A 3 1.89 -27.63 -38.02
N PHE A 4 0.74 -28.19 -38.41
CA PHE A 4 -0.54 -27.99 -37.71
C PHE A 4 -0.54 -28.56 -36.29
N ASN A 5 0.17 -29.67 -36.04
CA ASN A 5 0.30 -30.25 -34.70
C ASN A 5 1.26 -29.45 -33.80
N ILE A 6 2.27 -28.80 -34.36
CA ILE A 6 3.24 -28.01 -33.58
C ILE A 6 2.57 -26.71 -33.09
N THR A 7 1.77 -26.06 -33.94
CA THR A 7 1.07 -24.83 -33.56
C THR A 7 0.08 -25.09 -32.43
N LEU A 8 -0.65 -26.21 -32.46
CA LEU A 8 -1.61 -26.60 -31.43
C LEU A 8 -0.94 -26.89 -30.08
N ILE A 9 0.23 -27.53 -30.09
CA ILE A 9 1.03 -27.80 -28.88
C ILE A 9 1.56 -26.50 -28.27
N ILE A 10 2.05 -25.58 -29.09
CA ILE A 10 2.57 -24.28 -28.64
C ILE A 10 1.43 -23.44 -28.05
N SER A 11 0.27 -23.36 -28.71
CA SER A 11 -0.89 -22.64 -28.19
C SER A 11 -1.41 -23.21 -26.87
N PHE A 12 -1.36 -24.54 -26.69
CA PHE A 12 -1.74 -25.18 -25.44
C PHE A 12 -0.74 -24.91 -24.31
N LEU A 13 0.57 -24.84 -24.61
CA LEU A 13 1.61 -24.44 -23.65
C LEU A 13 1.45 -22.98 -23.18
N PHE A 14 1.10 -22.06 -24.07
CA PHE A 14 0.83 -20.67 -23.70
C PHE A 14 -0.44 -20.52 -22.84
N LEU A 15 -1.50 -21.30 -23.13
CA LEU A 15 -2.72 -21.32 -22.31
C LEU A 15 -2.49 -21.87 -20.90
N LEU A 16 -1.62 -22.88 -20.75
CA LEU A 16 -1.25 -23.41 -19.44
C LEU A 16 -0.43 -22.41 -18.62
N ALA A 17 0.48 -21.67 -19.26
CA ALA A 17 1.30 -20.65 -18.59
C ALA A 17 0.49 -19.41 -18.13
N SER A 18 -0.62 -19.09 -18.80
CA SER A 18 -1.49 -17.98 -18.40
C SER A 18 -2.44 -18.34 -17.26
N CYS A 19 -2.65 -19.63 -16.96
CA CYS A 19 -3.51 -20.08 -15.85
C CYS A 19 -2.79 -20.24 -14.52
N THR A 20 -1.45 -20.22 -14.48
CA THR A 20 -0.67 -20.39 -13.24
C THR A 20 -0.42 -19.09 -12.47
N LYS A 21 -0.77 -17.92 -13.03
CA LYS A 21 -0.39 -16.64 -12.43
C LYS A 21 -1.13 -16.31 -11.13
N GLU A 22 -2.31 -16.88 -10.91
CA GLU A 22 -3.08 -16.64 -9.68
C GLU A 22 -2.76 -17.62 -8.54
N SER A 23 -1.96 -18.67 -8.77
CA SER A 23 -1.58 -19.63 -7.72
C SER A 23 -0.23 -19.34 -7.05
N GLU A 24 0.41 -18.20 -7.36
CA GLU A 24 1.76 -17.84 -6.86
C GLU A 24 1.76 -16.66 -5.87
N LEU A 25 0.59 -16.19 -5.43
CA LEU A 25 0.52 -15.16 -4.40
C LEU A 25 0.93 -15.73 -3.06
N ALA A 26 1.84 -15.03 -2.38
CA ALA A 26 2.30 -15.43 -1.06
C ALA A 26 1.17 -15.19 -0.06
N LYS A 27 0.82 -16.24 0.70
CA LYS A 27 -0.15 -16.14 1.81
C LYS A 27 0.46 -15.47 3.05
N GLU A 28 1.77 -15.61 3.23
CA GLU A 28 2.52 -14.93 4.29
C GLU A 28 3.39 -13.84 3.67
N LEU A 29 3.42 -12.67 4.31
CA LEU A 29 4.34 -11.60 3.94
C LEU A 29 5.79 -12.08 4.10
N THR A 30 6.64 -11.69 3.16
CA THR A 30 8.09 -11.85 3.35
C THR A 30 8.55 -10.92 4.46
N GLU A 31 9.66 -11.24 5.14
CA GLU A 31 10.23 -10.34 6.16
C GLU A 31 10.49 -8.92 5.62
N ALA A 32 10.82 -8.78 4.33
CA ALA A 32 10.98 -7.48 3.71
C ALA A 32 9.64 -6.74 3.55
N ASP A 33 8.57 -7.45 3.20
CA ASP A 33 7.23 -6.87 3.09
C ASP A 33 6.64 -6.50 4.46
N LYS A 34 6.95 -7.27 5.51
CA LYS A 34 6.59 -6.93 6.89
C LYS A 34 7.24 -5.62 7.31
N ILE A 35 8.56 -5.50 7.12
CA ILE A 35 9.31 -4.26 7.41
C ILE A 35 8.77 -3.08 6.58
N ALA A 36 8.39 -3.32 5.33
CA ALA A 36 7.77 -2.29 4.51
C ALA A 36 6.40 -1.88 5.06
N THR A 37 5.56 -2.83 5.46
CA THR A 37 4.22 -2.55 5.99
C THR A 37 4.30 -1.83 7.33
N GLU A 38 5.09 -2.34 8.28
CA GLU A 38 5.34 -1.69 9.57
C GLU A 38 5.87 -0.25 9.39
N GLY A 39 6.77 -0.03 8.43
CA GLY A 39 7.31 1.31 8.15
C GLY A 39 6.30 2.25 7.48
N MET A 40 5.35 1.73 6.69
CA MET A 40 4.24 2.53 6.17
C MET A 40 3.28 2.91 7.29
N GLU A 41 2.93 1.98 8.17
CA GLU A 41 2.05 2.22 9.32
C GLU A 41 2.66 3.25 10.28
N GLU A 42 3.96 3.13 10.60
CA GLU A 42 4.70 4.10 11.42
C GLU A 42 4.71 5.49 10.78
N ALA A 43 5.04 5.58 9.49
CA ALA A 43 5.05 6.84 8.76
C ALA A 43 3.67 7.50 8.69
N GLU A 44 2.60 6.71 8.49
CA GLU A 44 1.22 7.22 8.51
C GLU A 44 0.84 7.77 9.89
N HIS A 45 1.16 7.02 10.95
CA HIS A 45 0.92 7.42 12.32
C HIS A 45 1.63 8.74 12.66
N GLU A 46 2.93 8.82 12.36
CA GLU A 46 3.73 10.01 12.64
C GLU A 46 3.31 11.21 11.76
N ALA A 47 2.93 10.99 10.49
CA ALA A 47 2.40 12.05 9.64
C ALA A 47 1.12 12.65 10.25
N LYS A 48 0.22 11.80 10.76
CA LYS A 48 -0.99 12.27 11.43
C LYS A 48 -0.67 13.06 12.70
N GLU A 49 0.23 12.56 13.54
CA GLU A 49 0.64 13.24 14.78
C GLU A 49 1.22 14.63 14.49
N HIS A 50 2.17 14.74 13.57
CA HIS A 50 2.76 16.04 13.21
C HIS A 50 1.76 17.01 12.56
N ASN A 51 0.77 16.50 11.81
CA ASN A 51 -0.31 17.34 11.31
C ASN A 51 -1.17 17.90 12.45
N GLU A 52 -1.57 17.06 13.41
CA GLU A 52 -2.34 17.48 14.58
C GLU A 52 -1.56 18.51 15.43
N GLU A 53 -0.26 18.28 15.63
CA GLU A 53 0.64 19.22 16.30
C GLU A 53 0.76 20.55 15.56
N LEU A 54 0.89 20.54 14.23
CA LEU A 54 0.95 21.75 13.41
C LEU A 54 -0.34 22.57 13.55
N ILE A 55 -1.50 21.90 13.46
CA ILE A 55 -2.81 22.56 13.61
C ILE A 55 -2.92 23.22 14.99
N ALA A 56 -2.50 22.52 16.05
CA ALA A 56 -2.49 23.05 17.40
C ALA A 56 -1.51 24.24 17.55
N CYS A 57 -0.32 24.12 16.98
CA CYS A 57 0.69 25.17 16.94
C CYS A 57 0.18 26.44 16.25
N LEU A 58 -0.46 26.31 15.09
CA LEU A 58 -1.01 27.46 14.34
C LEU A 58 -2.19 28.14 15.05
N ALA A 59 -2.90 27.40 15.90
CA ALA A 59 -3.94 27.97 16.76
C ALA A 59 -3.37 28.76 17.94
N ASP A 60 -2.10 28.55 18.32
CA ASP A 60 -1.41 29.28 19.38
C ASP A 60 -0.55 30.43 18.82
N SER A 61 -0.91 31.66 19.19
CA SER A 61 -0.17 32.88 18.85
C SER A 61 1.30 32.93 19.30
N LEU A 62 1.71 32.04 20.22
CA LEU A 62 3.07 31.94 20.74
C LEU A 62 3.90 30.85 20.08
N CYS A 63 3.32 30.02 19.19
CA CYS A 63 4.06 28.92 18.61
C CYS A 63 5.20 29.41 17.71
N THR A 64 6.36 28.76 17.83
CA THR A 64 7.56 29.05 17.03
C THR A 64 8.01 27.86 16.18
N GLU A 65 7.32 26.73 16.24
CA GLU A 65 7.76 25.43 15.71
C GLU A 65 6.98 25.00 14.46
N SER A 66 6.08 25.82 13.92
CA SER A 66 5.21 25.44 12.79
C SER A 66 5.98 24.96 11.56
N GLN A 67 7.12 25.60 11.23
CA GLN A 67 7.96 25.15 10.10
C GLN A 67 8.61 23.80 10.35
N GLU A 68 8.96 23.49 11.59
CA GLU A 68 9.54 22.19 11.95
C GLU A 68 8.48 21.10 11.85
N LEU A 69 7.27 21.35 12.36
CA LEU A 69 6.13 20.41 12.30
C LEU A 69 5.69 20.14 10.85
N ASP A 70 5.62 21.17 10.00
CA ASP A 70 5.39 21.03 8.56
C ASP A 70 6.49 20.21 7.87
N SER A 71 7.75 20.42 8.23
CA SER A 71 8.87 19.65 7.70
C SER A 71 8.83 18.18 8.12
N LEU A 72 8.46 17.92 9.38
CA LEU A 72 8.32 16.57 9.93
C LEU A 72 7.16 15.84 9.24
N PHE A 73 6.02 16.49 9.03
CA PHE A 73 4.92 15.95 8.24
C PHE A 73 5.40 15.47 6.86
N HIS A 74 6.04 16.35 6.09
CA HIS A 74 6.54 16.02 4.74
C HIS A 74 7.64 14.94 4.74
N TYR A 75 8.45 14.89 5.80
CA TYR A 75 9.41 13.81 6.00
C TYR A 75 8.70 12.46 6.12
N GLN A 76 7.60 12.38 6.86
CA GLN A 76 6.85 11.13 7.01
C GLN A 76 6.12 10.71 5.73
N ILE A 77 5.59 11.65 4.94
CA ILE A 77 5.10 11.33 3.60
C ILE A 77 6.20 10.67 2.75
N SER A 78 7.43 11.17 2.86
CA SER A 78 8.58 10.60 2.16
C SER A 78 8.98 9.22 2.70
N GLN A 79 8.81 8.95 4.00
CA GLN A 79 9.04 7.63 4.57
C GLN A 79 7.99 6.63 4.12
N TYR A 80 6.71 7.02 4.12
CA TYR A 80 5.63 6.20 3.60
C TYR A 80 5.90 5.80 2.15
N ASP A 81 6.22 6.75 1.28
CA ASP A 81 6.56 6.49 -0.13
C ASP A 81 7.79 5.58 -0.27
N PHE A 82 8.79 5.74 0.60
CA PHE A 82 9.98 4.89 0.60
C PHE A 82 9.65 3.44 0.95
N HIS A 83 8.85 3.22 1.99
CA HIS A 83 8.45 1.88 2.42
C HIS A 83 7.49 1.24 1.42
N HIS A 84 6.53 2.00 0.90
CA HIS A 84 5.63 1.56 -0.17
C HIS A 84 6.41 1.10 -1.42
N ALA A 85 7.43 1.86 -1.84
CA ALA A 85 8.28 1.45 -2.97
C ALA A 85 9.11 0.18 -2.72
N ASN A 86 9.30 -0.22 -1.46
CA ASN A 86 10.01 -1.44 -1.08
C ASN A 86 9.07 -2.64 -0.84
N TYR A 87 7.76 -2.42 -0.81
CA TYR A 87 6.77 -3.48 -0.72
C TYR A 87 6.65 -4.22 -2.06
N SER A 88 6.66 -5.56 -2.02
CA SER A 88 6.84 -6.38 -3.23
C SER A 88 5.62 -6.49 -4.13
N HIS A 89 4.43 -6.09 -3.65
CA HIS A 89 3.17 -6.19 -4.38
C HIS A 89 2.92 -7.60 -4.98
N ASN A 90 3.17 -8.65 -4.18
CA ASN A 90 3.02 -10.04 -4.61
C ASN A 90 2.45 -10.97 -3.51
N ASN A 91 1.58 -10.42 -2.66
CA ASN A 91 0.85 -11.15 -1.63
C ASN A 91 -0.67 -11.03 -1.84
N LEU A 92 -1.44 -11.80 -1.07
CA LEU A 92 -2.90 -11.88 -1.23
C LEU A 92 -3.63 -10.58 -0.90
N ASP A 93 -3.08 -9.75 -0.03
CA ASP A 93 -3.72 -8.55 0.51
C ASP A 93 -3.36 -7.29 -0.28
N ASP A 94 -2.45 -7.41 -1.25
CA ASP A 94 -2.01 -6.31 -2.10
C ASP A 94 -3.10 -5.84 -3.08
N ASP A 95 -3.39 -4.54 -3.01
CA ASP A 95 -4.41 -3.83 -3.76
C ASP A 95 -4.10 -3.64 -5.25
N HIS A 96 -2.88 -3.97 -5.68
CA HIS A 96 -2.45 -3.89 -7.07
C HIS A 96 -2.71 -5.16 -7.91
N HIS A 97 -3.39 -6.17 -7.35
CA HIS A 97 -3.73 -7.38 -8.09
C HIS A 97 -4.87 -7.17 -9.10
N HIS A 98 -4.51 -7.15 -10.38
CA HIS A 98 -5.47 -7.26 -11.49
C HIS A 98 -5.67 -8.72 -11.93
N SER A 99 -6.75 -9.36 -11.49
CA SER A 99 -7.21 -10.62 -12.08
C SER A 99 -7.71 -10.40 -13.51
N VAL A 100 -7.25 -11.22 -14.46
CA VAL A 100 -7.73 -11.22 -15.86
C VAL A 100 -9.12 -11.88 -15.97
N VAL A 101 -9.53 -12.64 -14.96
CA VAL A 101 -10.74 -13.49 -14.99
C VAL A 101 -11.90 -12.87 -14.20
N SER A 102 -11.60 -11.96 -13.28
CA SER A 102 -12.62 -11.29 -12.47
C SER A 102 -12.65 -9.79 -12.75
N SER A 103 -13.78 -9.31 -13.23
CA SER A 103 -14.10 -7.88 -13.20
C SER A 103 -13.91 -7.35 -11.79
N HIS A 104 -12.85 -6.58 -11.55
CA HIS A 104 -12.60 -5.86 -10.31
C HIS A 104 -12.87 -6.67 -9.04
N SER A 105 -12.32 -7.89 -8.94
CA SER A 105 -12.15 -8.47 -7.61
C SER A 105 -10.93 -7.79 -7.01
N HIS A 106 -11.18 -6.64 -6.39
CA HIS A 106 -10.43 -6.19 -5.22
C HIS A 106 -10.22 -7.38 -4.28
N GLY A 107 -9.18 -7.37 -3.45
CA GLY A 107 -9.01 -8.36 -2.38
C GLY A 107 -10.36 -8.60 -1.69
N ASN A 108 -11.01 -9.70 -2.08
CA ASN A 108 -12.33 -10.10 -1.61
C ASN A 108 -12.17 -11.51 -1.07
N ALA A 109 -11.06 -11.73 -0.38
CA ALA A 109 -11.14 -12.58 0.77
C ALA A 109 -12.06 -11.83 1.74
N MET A 110 -13.32 -12.25 1.77
CA MET A 110 -14.12 -12.09 2.99
C MET A 110 -13.37 -12.88 4.04
N HIS A 111 -12.41 -12.21 4.67
CA HIS A 111 -11.70 -12.77 5.79
C HIS A 111 -12.72 -12.95 6.91
N GLU A 112 -12.89 -14.21 7.33
CA GLU A 112 -13.43 -14.51 8.65
C GLU A 112 -12.68 -13.61 9.63
N GLU A 113 -13.40 -12.85 10.44
CA GLU A 113 -12.88 -11.91 11.46
C GLU A 113 -11.48 -12.32 11.93
N GLU A 114 -10.44 -11.70 11.36
CA GLU A 114 -9.05 -12.03 11.71
C GLU A 114 -8.81 -11.52 13.13
N GLU A 115 -8.24 -12.40 13.97
CA GLU A 115 -7.79 -12.02 15.30
C GLU A 115 -6.75 -10.89 15.15
N GLU A 116 -6.85 -9.86 16.01
CA GLU A 116 -5.81 -8.82 16.13
C GLU A 116 -4.42 -9.48 16.20
N GLY A 117 -3.61 -9.33 15.14
CA GLY A 117 -2.24 -9.85 15.08
C GLY A 117 -1.89 -10.76 13.89
N GLU A 118 -2.75 -10.96 12.89
CA GLU A 118 -2.29 -11.46 11.59
C GLU A 118 -1.59 -10.32 10.82
N ASP A 119 -0.43 -10.60 10.21
CA ASP A 119 0.34 -9.64 9.40
C ASP A 119 -0.52 -9.17 8.21
N HIS A 120 -1.22 -8.04 8.39
CA HIS A 120 -2.03 -7.44 7.34
C HIS A 120 -1.10 -6.88 6.25
N GLY A 121 -1.36 -7.17 4.98
CA GLY A 121 -0.63 -6.51 3.89
C GLY A 121 -1.07 -5.06 3.67
N HIS A 122 -0.36 -4.38 2.79
CA HIS A 122 -0.73 -3.05 2.30
C HIS A 122 -1.98 -3.10 1.40
N SER A 123 -2.96 -2.24 1.68
CA SER A 123 -4.28 -2.26 1.05
C SER A 123 -4.69 -0.90 0.46
N ILE A 124 -5.84 -0.87 -0.23
CA ILE A 124 -6.39 0.38 -0.75
C ILE A 124 -6.88 1.33 0.36
N GLU A 125 -7.16 0.80 1.55
CA GLU A 125 -7.62 1.58 2.70
C GLU A 125 -6.47 2.44 3.24
N SER A 126 -5.27 1.87 3.42
CA SER A 126 -4.09 2.63 3.87
C SER A 126 -3.72 3.74 2.87
N HIS A 127 -3.89 3.52 1.57
CA HIS A 127 -3.76 4.59 0.57
C HIS A 127 -4.76 5.73 0.77
N GLN A 128 -6.01 5.41 1.10
CA GLN A 128 -7.05 6.41 1.34
C GLN A 128 -6.79 7.18 2.64
N GLU A 129 -6.33 6.49 3.68
CA GLU A 129 -5.97 7.10 4.96
C GLU A 129 -4.86 8.12 4.78
N MET A 130 -3.76 7.75 4.14
CA MET A 130 -2.68 8.69 3.82
C MET A 130 -3.15 9.86 2.95
N ALA A 131 -3.97 9.60 1.91
CA ALA A 131 -4.51 10.67 1.07
C ALA A 131 -5.40 11.65 1.85
N ASN A 132 -6.17 11.17 2.83
CA ASN A 132 -6.99 12.01 3.69
C ASN A 132 -6.10 12.88 4.60
N ILE A 133 -5.06 12.31 5.20
CA ILE A 133 -4.10 13.04 6.04
C ILE A 133 -3.43 14.18 5.25
N ILE A 134 -2.99 13.92 4.02
CA ILE A 134 -2.43 14.95 3.12
C ILE A 134 -3.46 16.04 2.83
N ALA A 135 -4.69 15.67 2.49
CA ALA A 135 -5.74 16.64 2.20
C ALA A 135 -6.11 17.51 3.42
N GLU A 136 -6.05 16.94 4.63
CA GLU A 136 -6.23 17.68 5.88
C GLU A 136 -5.09 18.64 6.17
N HIS A 137 -3.86 18.30 5.77
CA HIS A 137 -2.67 19.11 6.00
C HIS A 137 -2.55 20.33 5.07
N GLU A 138 -2.95 20.20 3.80
CA GLU A 138 -2.83 21.24 2.75
C GLU A 138 -3.19 22.69 3.19
N PRO A 139 -4.22 22.95 4.02
CA PRO A 139 -4.55 24.30 4.47
C PRO A 139 -3.58 24.92 5.48
N TYR A 140 -2.67 24.14 6.07
CA TYR A 140 -1.88 24.51 7.25
C TYR A 140 -0.40 24.81 6.97
N HIS A 141 0.03 24.86 5.71
CA HIS A 141 1.42 25.20 5.40
C HIS A 141 1.81 26.60 5.96
N PRO A 142 2.89 26.69 6.75
CA PRO A 142 3.38 27.96 7.26
C PRO A 142 3.96 28.85 6.13
N ASN A 143 3.78 30.16 6.25
CA ASN A 143 4.27 31.14 5.27
C ASN A 143 5.80 31.35 5.32
#